data_AF-A0A355YMN3-F1
#
_entry.id   AF-A0A355YMN3-F1
#
_cell.length_a   1.000
_cell.length_b   1.000
_cell.length_c   1.000
_cell.angle_alpha   90.00
_cell.angle_beta   90.00
_cell.angle_gamma   90.00
#
_symmetry.space_group_name_H-M   'P 1'
#
loop_
_entity.id
_entity.type
_entity.pdbx_description
1 polymer ?
#
loop_
_entity_poly.entity_id
_entity_poly.type
_entity_poly.pdbx_seq_one_letter_code
_entity_poly.pdbx_strand_id
1 'polypeptide(L)'
;MVLSNPGDPNYAKEVEAWEGRIPQCKGYMLVGGDQADKWSCKWGGGETTPNGDVLYADFNISDKLQIYICGNTLCITDIRYSGPTTWYYCNDGKLNLSHKKKKNIRELEPERIEKILNTKILNCKFWDLVQRRAKELYHTRG
;
A
#
# COMPACT_ATOMS: atom_id res chain seq x y z
N MET A 1 -10.64 -2.40 11.83
CA MET A 1 -10.15 -2.39 13.22
C MET A 1 -11.26 -1.81 14.08
N VAL A 2 -11.55 -2.42 15.24
CA VAL A 2 -12.47 -1.84 16.23
C VAL A 2 -11.58 -1.21 17.29
N LEU A 3 -11.74 0.08 17.54
CA LEU A 3 -10.99 0.78 18.59
C LEU A 3 -11.62 0.44 19.95
N SER A 4 -10.77 0.29 20.95
CA SER A 4 -11.16 0.19 22.35
C SER A 4 -11.86 1.47 22.84
N ASN A 5 -12.46 1.43 24.02
CA ASN A 5 -13.06 2.62 24.61
C ASN A 5 -11.98 3.67 24.92
N PRO A 6 -12.27 4.98 24.85
CA PRO A 6 -11.28 6.04 25.13
C PRO A 6 -10.63 6.00 26.52
N GLY A 7 -11.21 5.26 27.46
CA GLY A 7 -10.64 5.04 28.80
C GLY A 7 -9.66 3.86 28.90
N ASP A 8 -9.47 3.07 27.81
CA ASP A 8 -8.47 2.01 27.77
C ASP A 8 -7.06 2.60 27.61
N PRO A 9 -6.08 2.22 28.42
CA PRO A 9 -4.70 2.69 28.27
C PRO A 9 -4.08 2.41 26.89
N ASN A 10 -4.62 1.45 26.13
CA ASN A 10 -4.16 1.11 24.78
C ASN A 10 -4.82 1.95 23.68
N TYR A 11 -5.90 2.69 23.97
CA TYR A 11 -6.67 3.43 22.97
C TYR A 11 -5.79 4.37 22.13
N ALA A 12 -4.91 5.14 22.78
CA ALA A 12 -4.01 6.06 22.08
C ALA A 12 -3.09 5.32 21.08
N LYS A 13 -2.57 4.17 21.47
CA LYS A 13 -1.72 3.33 20.61
C LYS A 13 -2.50 2.75 19.45
N GLU A 14 -3.74 2.33 19.68
CA GLU A 14 -4.63 1.84 18.63
C GLU A 14 -4.99 2.94 17.63
N VAL A 15 -5.19 4.19 18.09
CA VAL A 15 -5.38 5.35 17.22
C VAL A 15 -4.13 5.61 16.39
N GLU A 16 -2.94 5.58 16.98
CA GLU A 16 -1.68 5.74 16.22
C GLU A 16 -1.48 4.65 15.15
N ALA A 17 -1.81 3.40 15.48
CA ALA A 17 -1.77 2.29 14.52
C ALA A 17 -2.81 2.48 13.39
N TRP A 18 -4.03 2.90 13.74
CA TRP A 18 -5.10 3.17 12.79
C TRP A 18 -4.78 4.33 11.84
N GLU A 19 -4.09 5.35 12.35
CA GLU A 19 -3.53 6.48 11.59
C GLU A 19 -2.21 6.12 10.89
N GLY A 20 -1.79 4.85 10.92
CA GLY A 20 -0.60 4.37 10.19
C GLY A 20 0.72 4.99 10.65
N ARG A 21 0.80 5.48 11.89
CA ARG A 21 2.01 6.08 12.49
C ARG A 21 2.95 5.03 13.06
N ILE A 22 2.38 3.94 13.57
CA ILE A 22 3.09 2.80 14.12
C ILE A 22 2.52 1.49 13.56
N PRO A 23 3.30 0.39 13.58
CA PRO A 23 2.78 -0.95 13.30
C PRO A 23 1.69 -1.32 14.31
N GLN A 24 0.70 -2.10 13.87
CA GLN A 24 -0.34 -2.63 14.73
C GLN A 24 0.23 -3.69 15.69
N CYS A 25 1.05 -4.58 15.16
CA CYS A 25 1.69 -5.66 15.91
C CYS A 25 2.90 -6.21 15.15
N LYS A 26 3.53 -7.25 15.69
CA LYS A 26 4.54 -8.02 14.99
C LYS A 26 3.88 -9.05 14.05
N GLY A 27 4.46 -9.20 12.87
CA GLY A 27 4.07 -10.17 11.85
C GLY A 27 4.90 -11.45 11.93
N TYR A 28 5.10 -12.09 10.78
CA TYR A 28 5.83 -13.34 10.68
C TYR A 28 7.33 -13.20 10.99
N MET A 29 7.94 -14.33 11.38
CA MET A 29 9.39 -14.45 11.49
C MET A 29 10.02 -14.35 10.09
N LEU A 30 11.00 -13.47 9.96
CA LEU A 30 11.78 -13.28 8.74
C LEU A 30 12.94 -14.29 8.68
N VAL A 31 13.39 -14.56 7.46
CA VAL A 31 14.65 -15.27 7.24
C VAL A 31 15.78 -14.37 7.79
N GLY A 32 16.39 -14.78 8.89
CA GLY A 32 17.36 -13.97 9.65
C GLY A 32 17.04 -13.84 11.14
N GLY A 33 15.84 -14.23 11.57
CA GLY A 33 15.47 -14.31 12.99
C GLY A 33 14.73 -13.09 13.55
N ASP A 34 14.58 -12.02 12.77
CA ASP A 34 13.76 -10.87 13.14
C ASP A 34 12.26 -11.12 12.89
N GLN A 35 11.39 -10.30 13.49
CA GLN A 35 9.95 -10.28 13.20
C GLN A 35 9.58 -9.08 12.33
N ALA A 36 8.74 -9.32 11.32
CA ALA A 36 8.14 -8.25 10.54
C ALA A 36 7.30 -7.30 11.42
N ASP A 37 7.17 -6.06 10.98
CA ASP A 37 6.18 -5.12 11.48
C ASP A 37 4.91 -5.23 10.65
N LYS A 38 3.79 -5.56 11.29
CA LYS A 38 2.49 -5.70 10.64
C LYS A 38 1.70 -4.40 10.76
N TRP A 39 1.29 -3.89 9.61
CA TRP A 39 0.54 -2.65 9.48
C TRP A 39 -0.92 -2.95 9.15
N SER A 40 -1.82 -2.28 9.85
CA SER A 40 -3.25 -2.28 9.58
C SER A 40 -3.80 -0.92 9.99
N CYS A 41 -4.07 -0.08 8.99
CA CYS A 41 -4.46 1.31 9.15
C CYS A 41 -5.68 1.60 8.28
N LYS A 42 -6.23 2.81 8.39
CA LYS A 42 -7.46 3.19 7.66
C LYS A 42 -7.34 3.19 6.14
N TRP A 43 -6.12 3.23 5.62
CA TRP A 43 -5.85 3.17 4.19
C TRP A 43 -5.57 1.75 3.70
N GLY A 44 -5.25 0.80 4.58
CA GLY A 44 -4.88 -0.56 4.17
C GLY A 44 -3.88 -1.19 5.13
N GLY A 45 -3.12 -2.15 4.63
CA GLY A 45 -2.20 -2.90 5.46
C GLY A 45 -1.03 -3.50 4.71
N GLY A 46 -0.11 -4.09 5.45
CA GLY A 46 1.05 -4.73 4.87
C GLY A 46 2.05 -5.14 5.93
N GLU A 47 3.23 -5.53 5.47
CA GLU A 47 4.32 -5.95 6.32
C GLU A 47 5.63 -5.31 5.88
N THR A 48 6.40 -4.84 6.85
CA THR A 48 7.75 -4.33 6.62
C THR A 48 8.77 -5.09 7.45
N THR A 49 10.03 -5.08 7.03
CA THR A 49 11.15 -5.43 7.91
C THR A 49 11.22 -4.42 9.07
N PRO A 50 11.91 -4.75 10.19
CA PRO A 50 12.17 -3.77 11.27
C PRO A 50 12.86 -2.49 10.79
N ASN A 51 13.60 -2.56 9.68
CA ASN A 51 14.28 -1.42 9.07
C ASN A 51 13.37 -0.61 8.13
N GLY A 52 12.11 -1.02 7.95
CA GLY A 52 11.11 -0.31 7.15
C GLY A 52 11.09 -0.69 5.67
N ASP A 53 11.73 -1.79 5.26
CA ASP A 53 11.62 -2.27 3.89
C ASP A 53 10.29 -2.98 3.68
N VAL A 54 9.54 -2.57 2.67
CA VAL A 54 8.21 -3.12 2.37
C VAL A 54 8.35 -4.51 1.75
N LEU A 55 7.87 -5.52 2.47
CA LEU A 55 7.77 -6.90 1.99
C LEU A 55 6.52 -7.06 1.13
N TYR A 56 5.42 -6.53 1.66
CA TYR A 56 4.11 -6.51 1.05
C TYR A 56 3.33 -5.29 1.51
N ALA A 57 2.56 -4.68 0.62
CA ALA A 57 1.60 -3.63 0.97
C ALA A 57 0.39 -3.66 0.05
N ASP A 58 -0.77 -3.48 0.65
CA ASP A 58 -2.03 -3.15 -0.02
C ASP A 58 -2.54 -1.85 0.61
N PHE A 59 -2.41 -0.76 -0.15
CA PHE A 59 -2.64 0.59 0.34
C PHE A 59 -3.59 1.37 -0.58
N ASN A 60 -4.74 1.77 -0.04
CA ASN A 60 -5.74 2.58 -0.69
C ASN A 60 -5.46 4.06 -0.43
N ILE A 61 -4.97 4.77 -1.45
CA ILE A 61 -4.87 6.24 -1.43
C ILE A 61 -6.28 6.84 -1.38
N SER A 62 -7.25 6.15 -2.00
CA SER A 62 -8.70 6.37 -1.86
C SER A 62 -9.44 5.09 -2.19
N ASP A 63 -10.76 5.03 -1.98
CA ASP A 63 -11.62 3.89 -2.34
C ASP A 63 -11.53 3.45 -3.82
N LYS A 64 -10.97 4.31 -4.68
CA LYS A 64 -10.86 4.10 -6.13
C LYS A 64 -9.41 4.14 -6.65
N LEU A 65 -8.43 4.28 -5.77
CA LEU A 65 -7.01 4.37 -6.12
C LEU A 65 -6.17 3.58 -5.12
N GLN A 66 -5.53 2.52 -5.60
CA GLN A 66 -4.83 1.55 -4.78
C GLN A 66 -3.41 1.31 -5.30
N ILE A 67 -2.46 1.16 -4.37
CA ILE A 67 -1.11 0.66 -4.62
C ILE A 67 -0.98 -0.72 -3.98
N TYR A 68 -0.45 -1.64 -4.76
CA TYR A 68 -0.10 -2.98 -4.33
C TYR A 68 1.40 -3.20 -4.53
N ILE A 69 2.10 -3.66 -3.49
CA ILE A 69 3.50 -4.05 -3.55
C ILE A 69 3.63 -5.47 -3.00
N CYS A 70 4.37 -6.33 -3.70
CA CYS A 70 4.74 -7.65 -3.21
C CYS A 70 6.14 -7.99 -3.74
N GLY A 71 7.14 -7.96 -2.85
CA GLY A 71 8.55 -8.13 -3.23
C GLY A 71 9.02 -7.05 -4.21
N ASN A 72 9.30 -7.45 -5.46
CA ASN A 72 9.74 -6.55 -6.54
C ASN A 72 8.61 -6.14 -7.50
N THR A 73 7.38 -6.55 -7.17
CA THR A 73 6.19 -6.23 -7.97
C THR A 73 5.53 -4.98 -7.40
N LEU A 74 5.37 -3.96 -8.24
CA LEU A 74 4.55 -2.78 -7.97
C LEU A 74 3.41 -2.79 -8.98
N CYS A 75 2.18 -2.78 -8.48
CA CYS A 75 1.02 -2.51 -9.31
C CYS A 75 0.19 -1.34 -8.74
N ILE A 76 -0.38 -0.54 -9.64
CA ILE A 76 -1.26 0.58 -9.31
C ILE A 76 -2.58 0.37 -10.02
N THR A 77 -3.70 0.48 -9.29
CA THR A 77 -5.05 0.37 -9.83
C THR A 77 -5.80 1.68 -9.64
N ASP A 78 -6.30 2.27 -10.72
CA ASP A 78 -7.11 3.49 -10.72
C ASP A 78 -8.46 3.26 -11.41
N ILE A 79 -9.54 3.31 -10.64
CA ILE A 79 -10.92 3.13 -11.12
C ILE A 79 -11.74 4.43 -10.98
N ARG A 80 -11.10 5.59 -10.83
CA ARG A 80 -11.79 6.88 -10.68
C ARG A 80 -12.50 7.35 -11.96
N TYR A 81 -12.18 6.76 -13.10
CA TYR A 81 -12.71 7.18 -14.40
C TYR A 81 -14.15 6.71 -14.63
N SER A 82 -14.89 7.46 -15.45
CA SER A 82 -16.29 7.15 -15.79
C SER A 82 -16.42 5.81 -16.52
N GLY A 83 -17.36 4.98 -16.08
CA GLY A 83 -17.69 3.68 -16.70
C GLY A 83 -17.00 2.49 -16.02
N PRO A 84 -17.10 1.29 -16.61
CA PRO A 84 -16.59 0.05 -16.01
C PRO A 84 -15.07 -0.15 -16.18
N THR A 85 -14.33 0.90 -16.56
CA THR A 85 -12.93 0.84 -16.98
C THR A 85 -11.98 0.95 -15.79
N THR A 86 -11.00 0.06 -15.72
CA THR A 86 -9.90 0.07 -14.75
C THR A 86 -8.62 0.46 -15.46
N TRP A 87 -7.94 1.49 -14.96
CA TRP A 87 -6.61 1.86 -15.40
C TRP A 87 -5.59 1.19 -14.49
N TYR A 88 -4.55 0.60 -15.07
CA TYR A 88 -3.55 -0.14 -14.30
C TYR A 88 -2.12 0.10 -14.79
N TYR A 89 -1.19 0.02 -13.87
CA TYR A 89 0.22 -0.17 -14.13
C TYR A 89 0.66 -1.39 -13.34
N CYS A 90 1.50 -2.25 -13.90
CA CYS A 90 2.27 -3.17 -13.11
C CYS A 90 3.65 -3.33 -13.70
N ASN A 91 4.69 -3.10 -12.89
CA ASN A 91 6.05 -3.01 -13.40
C ASN A 91 6.45 -4.33 -14.09
N ASP A 92 6.09 -5.49 -13.54
CA ASP A 92 6.40 -6.80 -14.10
C ASP A 92 5.42 -7.34 -15.15
N GLY A 93 4.41 -6.54 -15.52
CA GLY A 93 3.34 -6.93 -16.42
C GLY A 93 2.39 -7.99 -15.83
N LYS A 94 2.59 -8.42 -14.57
CA LYS A 94 1.82 -9.47 -13.91
C LYS A 94 0.96 -8.84 -12.82
N LEU A 95 -0.27 -8.49 -13.20
CA LEU A 95 -1.33 -8.34 -12.22
C LEU A 95 -2.43 -9.37 -12.52
N ASN A 96 -2.67 -10.27 -11.58
CA ASN A 96 -3.75 -11.24 -11.70
C ASN A 96 -5.10 -10.57 -11.41
N LEU A 97 -5.60 -9.79 -12.37
CA LEU A 97 -6.95 -9.22 -12.34
C LEU A 97 -8.00 -10.27 -12.79
N SER A 98 -7.88 -11.53 -12.33
CA SER A 98 -8.71 -12.68 -12.74
C SER A 98 -10.22 -12.42 -12.69
N HIS A 99 -10.66 -11.50 -11.83
CA HIS A 99 -12.07 -11.16 -11.63
C HIS A 99 -12.60 -10.05 -12.57
N LYS A 100 -11.75 -9.34 -13.32
CA LYS A 100 -12.18 -8.23 -14.20
C LYS A 100 -12.15 -8.64 -15.68
N LYS A 101 -13.23 -8.32 -16.41
CA LYS A 101 -13.30 -8.56 -17.86
C LYS A 101 -12.18 -7.79 -18.56
N LYS A 102 -11.24 -8.50 -19.19
CA LYS A 102 -10.04 -7.94 -19.89
C LYS A 102 -10.34 -6.72 -20.78
N LYS A 103 -11.53 -6.66 -21.39
CA LYS A 103 -11.96 -5.56 -22.29
C LYS A 103 -12.07 -4.17 -21.63
N ASN A 104 -12.10 -4.09 -20.30
CA ASN A 104 -12.25 -2.84 -19.57
C ASN A 104 -10.94 -2.39 -18.89
N ILE A 105 -9.81 -2.96 -19.28
CA ILE A 105 -8.52 -2.70 -18.65
C ILE A 105 -7.69 -1.80 -19.58
N ARG A 106 -7.13 -0.70 -19.05
CA ARG A 106 -6.31 0.28 -19.77
C ARG A 106 -4.99 0.52 -19.04
N GLU A 107 -3.90 0.73 -19.78
CA GLU A 107 -2.61 1.04 -19.17
C GLU A 107 -2.58 2.47 -18.62
N LEU A 108 -1.96 2.68 -17.46
CA LEU A 108 -1.74 4.01 -16.87
C LEU A 108 -0.57 4.72 -17.55
N GLU A 109 -0.81 5.95 -17.97
CA GLU A 109 0.24 6.83 -18.50
C GLU A 109 1.31 7.18 -17.45
N PRO A 110 2.60 7.30 -17.83
CA PRO A 110 3.71 7.62 -16.92
C PRO A 110 3.45 8.84 -16.03
N GLU A 111 2.93 9.92 -16.59
CA GLU A 111 2.63 11.16 -15.87
C GLU A 111 1.61 10.95 -14.72
N ARG A 112 0.67 10.01 -14.91
CA ARG A 112 -0.32 9.67 -13.89
C ARG A 112 0.30 8.83 -12.78
N ILE A 113 1.18 7.89 -13.14
CA ILE A 113 1.94 7.10 -12.17
C ILE A 113 2.76 8.05 -11.29
N GLU A 114 3.50 8.97 -11.90
CA GLU A 114 4.28 9.99 -11.19
C GLU A 114 3.44 10.83 -10.23
N LYS A 115 2.27 11.29 -10.68
CA LYS A 115 1.35 12.03 -9.82
C LYS A 115 0.89 11.20 -8.61
N ILE A 116 0.60 9.92 -8.82
CA ILE A 116 0.19 9.00 -7.75
C ILE A 116 1.34 8.79 -6.76
N LEU A 117 2.54 8.50 -7.25
CA LEU A 117 3.73 8.29 -6.45
C LEU A 117 4.16 9.53 -5.65
N ASN A 118 3.75 10.73 -6.06
CA ASN A 118 4.04 11.98 -5.33
C ASN A 118 2.88 12.45 -4.43
N THR A 119 1.84 11.65 -4.26
CA THR A 119 0.71 11.98 -3.36
C THR A 119 1.17 12.04 -1.91
N LYS A 120 0.77 13.06 -1.15
CA LYS A 120 1.08 13.19 0.28
C LYS A 120 -0.11 12.79 1.13
N ILE A 121 0.12 11.93 2.12
CA ILE A 121 -0.85 11.60 3.18
C ILE A 121 -0.20 12.00 4.49
N LEU A 122 -0.72 13.07 5.11
CA LEU A 122 -0.12 13.66 6.30
C LEU A 122 -0.18 12.68 7.48
N ASN A 123 0.91 12.64 8.25
CA ASN A 123 1.04 11.86 9.48
C ASN A 123 0.80 10.35 9.30
N CYS A 124 1.13 9.78 8.12
CA CYS A 124 1.03 8.35 7.85
C CYS A 124 2.42 7.79 7.52
N LYS A 125 3.12 7.27 8.54
CA LYS A 125 4.45 6.67 8.36
C LYS A 125 4.41 5.47 7.41
N PHE A 126 3.35 4.67 7.47
CA PHE A 126 3.21 3.53 6.56
C PHE A 126 3.15 3.97 5.10
N TRP A 127 2.44 5.05 4.79
CA TRP A 127 2.41 5.61 3.45
C TRP A 127 3.79 6.09 3.00
N ASP A 128 4.56 6.75 3.87
CA ASP A 128 5.92 7.18 3.51
C ASP A 128 6.81 5.98 3.10
N LEU A 129 6.69 4.86 3.81
CA LEU A 129 7.39 3.61 3.48
C LEU A 129 6.92 3.01 2.15
N VAL A 130 5.60 2.91 1.95
CA VAL A 130 4.99 2.40 0.70
C VAL A 130 5.37 3.29 -0.49
N GLN A 131 5.28 4.60 -0.33
CA GLN A 131 5.63 5.57 -1.35
C GLN A 131 7.09 5.45 -1.77
N ARG A 132 8.01 5.40 -0.78
CA ARG A 132 9.44 5.23 -1.04
C ARG A 132 9.70 3.98 -1.86
N ARG A 133 9.16 2.83 -1.44
CA ARG A 133 9.33 1.57 -2.15
C ARG A 133 8.71 1.59 -3.55
N ALA A 134 7.52 2.20 -3.71
CA ALA A 134 6.88 2.31 -5.01
C ALA A 134 7.72 3.16 -5.99
N LYS A 135 8.30 4.26 -5.52
CA LYS A 135 9.23 5.06 -6.34
C LYS A 135 10.45 4.26 -6.74
N GLU A 136 11.08 3.55 -5.82
CA GLU A 136 12.23 2.68 -6.13
C GLU A 136 11.88 1.69 -7.26
N LEU A 137 10.78 0.95 -7.12
CA LEU A 137 10.35 -0.09 -8.07
C LEU A 137 9.93 0.44 -9.45
N TYR A 138 9.38 1.66 -9.51
CA TYR A 138 9.03 2.31 -10.77
C TYR A 138 10.29 2.75 -11.53
N HIS A 139 11.23 3.41 -10.84
CA HIS A 139 12.43 3.97 -11.46
C HIS A 139 13.51 2.93 -11.79
N THR A 140 13.51 1.74 -11.16
CA THR A 140 14.46 0.69 -11.53
C THR A 140 14.17 0.05 -12.88
N ARG A 141 13.00 0.32 -13.46
CA ARG A 141 12.54 -0.28 -14.71
C ARG A 141 12.39 0.70 -15.88
N GLY A 142 12.44 2.00 -15.58
CA GLY A 142 12.40 3.09 -16.55
C GLY A 142 13.74 3.38 -17.19
#